data_AF-A0A1F8QYY0-F1
#
_entry.id   AF-A0A1F8QYY0-F1
#
_cell.length_a   1.000
_cell.length_b   1.000
_cell.length_c   1.000
_cell.angle_alpha   90.00
_cell.angle_beta   90.00
_cell.angle_gamma   90.00
#
_symmetry.space_group_name_H-M   'P 1'
#
loop_
_entity.id
_entity.type
_entity.pdbx_description
1 polymer ?
#
loop_
_entity_poly.entity_id
_entity_poly.type
_entity_poly.pdbx_seq_one_letter_code
_entity_poly.pdbx_strand_id
1 'polypeptide(L)'
;MRIKRAGWQIWCVPQAEIVHHEAQSTRQFRDRMFVELWRARKRLFEKHYSRPFRFAARLIVRAGLWNETRKVRAAARSGLVTQDELRKRLDAYAQVRHNVIGTAKR
;
A
#
# COMPACT_ATOMS: atom_id res chain seq x y z
N MET A 1 10.35 -14.89 1.58
CA MET A 1 11.69 -14.39 1.24
C MET A 1 12.45 -15.45 0.45
N ARG A 2 12.57 -15.28 -0.87
CA ARG A 2 13.19 -16.28 -1.76
C ARG A 2 14.69 -16.48 -1.44
N ILE A 3 15.41 -15.37 -1.29
CA ILE A 3 16.85 -15.33 -0.99
C ILE A 3 17.16 -16.11 0.31
N LYS A 4 16.47 -15.79 1.41
CA LYS A 4 16.65 -16.52 2.69
C LYS A 4 16.32 -18.02 2.60
N ARG A 5 15.26 -18.40 1.88
CA ARG A 5 14.90 -19.82 1.69
C ARG A 5 15.93 -20.59 0.88
N ALA A 6 16.70 -19.90 0.04
CA ALA A 6 17.79 -20.47 -0.73
C ALA A 6 19.13 -20.48 0.04
N GLY A 7 19.12 -20.23 1.36
CA GLY A 7 20.33 -20.28 2.22
C GLY A 7 21.18 -19.02 2.20
N TRP A 8 20.82 -17.99 1.42
CA TRP A 8 21.59 -16.76 1.33
C TRP A 8 21.39 -15.87 2.56
N GLN A 9 22.51 -15.34 3.05
CA GLN A 9 22.53 -14.33 4.11
C GLN A 9 22.27 -12.93 3.54
N ILE A 10 21.72 -12.05 4.38
CA ILE A 10 21.47 -10.66 4.04
C ILE A 10 22.21 -9.80 5.06
N TRP A 11 23.15 -8.99 4.58
CA TRP A 11 23.97 -8.10 5.39
C TRP A 11 23.60 -6.65 5.09
N CYS A 12 23.29 -5.87 6.13
CA CYS A 12 23.19 -4.42 6.02
C CYS A 12 24.56 -3.83 6.40
N VAL A 13 25.20 -3.14 5.47
CA VAL A 13 26.54 -2.58 5.65
C VAL A 13 26.41 -1.07 5.88
N PRO A 14 26.50 -0.58 7.13
CA PRO A 14 26.28 0.84 7.41
C PRO A 14 27.34 1.75 6.80
N GLN A 15 28.54 1.23 6.49
CA GLN A 15 29.61 1.96 5.82
C GLN A 15 29.34 2.19 4.32
N ALA A 16 28.38 1.47 3.73
CA ALA A 16 27.99 1.66 2.35
C ALA A 16 26.96 2.80 2.27
N GLU A 17 27.42 3.97 1.83
CA GLU A 17 26.57 5.15 1.69
C GLU A 17 25.88 5.19 0.33
N ILE A 18 24.56 5.39 0.34
CA ILE A 18 23.72 5.46 -0.86
C ILE A 18 22.82 6.67 -0.75
N VAL A 19 22.88 7.57 -1.73
CA VAL A 19 21.93 8.69 -1.84
C VAL A 19 20.66 8.18 -2.49
N HIS A 20 19.55 8.22 -1.75
CA HIS A 20 18.23 7.86 -2.27
C HIS A 20 17.38 9.13 -2.46
N HIS A 21 17.06 9.44 -3.72
CA HIS A 21 16.10 10.48 -4.05
C HIS A 21 14.68 10.01 -3.75
N GLU A 22 14.22 10.30 -2.54
CA GLU A 22 12.96 9.77 -2.00
C GLU A 22 11.76 10.08 -2.92
N ALA A 23 11.02 9.02 -3.23
CA ALA A 23 9.73 9.08 -3.88
C ALA A 23 9.70 9.79 -5.25
N GLN A 24 10.85 9.98 -5.92
CA GLN A 24 10.91 10.70 -7.20
C GLN A 24 10.02 10.02 -8.27
N SER A 25 10.09 8.69 -8.38
CA SER A 25 9.28 7.91 -9.33
C SER A 25 7.84 7.70 -8.86
N THR A 26 7.58 7.71 -7.55
CA THR A 26 6.24 7.45 -7.00
C THR A 26 5.41 8.72 -6.83
N ARG A 27 6.03 9.89 -6.65
CA ARG A 27 5.33 11.20 -6.59
C ARG A 27 4.60 11.53 -7.88
N GLN A 28 5.20 11.21 -9.04
CA GLN A 28 4.60 11.45 -10.35
C GLN A 28 3.30 10.69 -10.58
N PHE A 29 3.14 9.50 -9.98
CA PHE A 29 1.99 8.62 -10.17
C PHE A 29 1.41 8.13 -8.84
N ARG A 30 1.29 9.04 -7.87
CA ARG A 30 1.07 8.68 -6.45
C ARG A 30 -0.12 7.74 -6.23
N ASP A 31 -1.27 8.04 -6.83
CA ASP A 31 -2.49 7.26 -6.66
C ASP A 31 -2.38 5.86 -7.29
N ARG A 32 -1.79 5.78 -8.49
CA ARG A 32 -1.51 4.49 -9.16
C ARG A 32 -0.52 3.66 -8.37
N MET A 33 0.55 4.27 -7.86
CA MET A 33 1.57 3.59 -7.08
C MET A 33 1.05 3.13 -5.73
N PHE A 34 0.10 3.84 -5.14
CA PHE A 34 -0.61 3.38 -3.96
C PHE A 34 -1.38 2.06 -4.24
N VAL A 35 -2.07 1.95 -5.37
CA VAL A 35 -2.78 0.72 -5.75
C VAL A 35 -1.80 -0.43 -5.98
N GLU A 36 -0.73 -0.21 -6.74
CA GLU A 36 0.26 -1.25 -7.03
C GLU A 36 1.02 -1.72 -5.78
N LEU A 37 1.33 -0.81 -4.85
CA LEU A 37 1.92 -1.16 -3.55
C LEU A 37 1.06 -2.17 -2.81
N TRP A 38 -0.24 -1.91 -2.73
CA TRP A 38 -1.17 -2.79 -2.02
C TRP A 38 -1.42 -4.10 -2.77
N ARG A 39 -1.41 -4.09 -4.11
CA ARG A 39 -1.44 -5.31 -4.93
C ARG A 39 -0.20 -6.17 -4.68
N ALA A 40 0.99 -5.58 -4.63
CA ALA A 40 2.23 -6.28 -4.32
C ALA A 40 2.22 -6.87 -2.90
N ARG A 41 1.74 -6.11 -1.91
CA ARG A 41 1.59 -6.59 -0.52
C ARG A 41 0.62 -7.77 -0.43
N LYS A 42 -0.52 -7.72 -1.12
CA LYS A 42 -1.46 -8.86 -1.17
C LYS A 42 -0.76 -10.12 -1.69
N ARG A 43 -0.06 -10.04 -2.83
CA ARG A 43 0.68 -11.18 -3.42
C ARG A 43 1.74 -11.71 -2.47
N LEU A 44 2.47 -10.82 -1.79
CA LEU A 44 3.46 -11.18 -0.78
C LEU A 44 2.81 -11.98 0.37
N PHE A 45 1.70 -11.49 0.90
CA PHE A 45 0.99 -12.13 2.00
C PHE A 45 0.41 -13.49 1.61
N GLU A 46 -0.16 -13.60 0.41
CA GLU A 46 -0.65 -14.87 -0.14
C GLU A 46 0.45 -15.91 -0.34
N LYS A 47 1.64 -15.48 -0.78
CA LYS A 47 2.76 -16.38 -1.05
C LYS A 47 3.52 -16.83 0.19
N HIS A 48 3.54 -16.01 1.24
CA HIS A 48 4.48 -16.19 2.35
C HIS A 48 3.90 -16.19 3.75
N TYR A 49 2.62 -15.86 3.93
CA TYR A 49 2.03 -15.68 5.26
C TYR A 49 0.78 -16.55 5.48
N SER A 50 0.52 -16.87 6.75
CA SER A 50 -0.57 -17.75 7.16
C SER A 50 -1.95 -17.14 6.90
N ARG A 51 -3.00 -17.99 6.93
CA ARG A 51 -4.40 -17.53 6.75
C ARG A 51 -4.84 -16.53 7.84
N PRO A 52 -4.55 -16.73 9.14
CA PRO A 52 -4.88 -15.75 10.17
C PRO A 52 -4.20 -14.40 9.96
N PHE A 53 -2.91 -14.41 9.59
CA PHE A 53 -2.19 -13.19 9.25
C PHE A 53 -2.86 -12.42 8.11
N ARG A 54 -3.24 -13.12 7.03
CA ARG A 54 -3.94 -12.51 5.89
C ARG A 54 -5.30 -11.95 6.25
N PHE A 55 -6.00 -12.56 7.21
CA PHE A 55 -7.26 -12.06 7.71
C PHE A 55 -7.05 -10.76 8.51
N ALA A 56 -6.13 -10.78 9.48
CA ALA A 56 -5.79 -9.60 10.27
C ALA A 56 -5.30 -8.43 9.39
N ALA A 57 -4.42 -8.72 8.43
CA ALA A 57 -3.94 -7.73 7.46
C ALA A 57 -5.09 -7.07 6.69
N ARG A 58 -6.09 -7.84 6.23
CA ARG A 58 -7.27 -7.28 5.56
C ARG A 58 -8.08 -6.36 6.48
N LEU A 59 -8.24 -6.71 7.76
CA LEU A 59 -8.93 -5.85 8.72
C LEU A 59 -8.18 -4.53 8.95
N ILE A 60 -6.86 -4.60 9.13
CA ILE A 60 -6.01 -3.40 9.30
C ILE A 60 -6.10 -2.51 8.05
N VAL A 61 -6.04 -3.10 6.85
CA VAL A 61 -6.18 -2.34 5.60
C VAL A 61 -7.55 -1.68 5.49
N ARG A 62 -8.64 -2.38 5.86
CA ARG A 62 -9.99 -1.79 5.89
C ARG A 62 -10.05 -0.57 6.81
N ALA A 63 -9.54 -0.70 8.02
CA ALA A 63 -9.51 0.37 9.01
C ALA A 63 -8.65 1.56 8.52
N GLY A 64 -7.47 1.27 7.95
CA GLY A 64 -6.59 2.28 7.37
C GLY A 64 -7.25 3.06 6.23
N LEU A 65 -7.86 2.37 5.26
CA LEU A 65 -8.56 3.02 4.14
C LEU A 65 -9.74 3.87 4.61
N TRP A 66 -10.47 3.42 5.64
CA TRP A 66 -11.55 4.21 6.23
C TRP A 66 -11.00 5.50 6.87
N ASN A 67 -9.92 5.40 7.64
CA ASN A 67 -9.26 6.55 8.25
C ASN A 67 -8.74 7.53 7.18
N GLU A 68 -8.06 7.03 6.15
CA GLU A 68 -7.55 7.86 5.06
C GLU A 68 -8.67 8.53 4.25
N THR A 69 -9.79 7.85 4.05
CA THR A 69 -11.01 8.44 3.46
C THR A 69 -11.55 9.59 4.31
N ARG A 70 -11.60 9.42 5.65
CA ARG A 70 -12.06 10.48 6.56
C ARG A 70 -11.14 11.69 6.52
N LYS A 71 -9.82 11.48 6.56
CA LYS A 71 -8.81 12.55 6.52
C LYS A 71 -8.88 13.34 5.21
N VAL A 72 -8.89 12.67 4.05
CA VAL A 72 -8.91 13.38 2.76
C VAL A 72 -10.19 14.18 2.56
N ARG A 73 -11.35 13.66 3.03
CA ARG A 73 -12.61 14.40 3.00
C ARG A 73 -12.62 15.59 3.95
N ALA A 74 -11.98 15.48 5.12
CA ALA A 74 -11.82 16.60 6.03
C ALA A 74 -10.92 17.69 5.40
N ALA A 75 -9.78 17.29 4.81
CA ALA A 75 -8.86 18.20 4.14
C ALA A 75 -9.50 18.90 2.92
N ALA A 76 -10.34 18.20 2.15
CA ALA A 76 -11.07 18.81 1.05
C ALA A 76 -12.14 19.82 1.54
N ARG A 77 -12.81 19.53 2.66
CA ARG A 77 -13.75 20.49 3.30
C ARG A 77 -13.06 21.75 3.80
N SER A 78 -11.80 21.64 4.25
CA SER A 78 -11.00 22.78 4.69
C SER A 78 -10.21 23.45 3.55
N GLY A 79 -10.43 23.07 2.28
CA GLY A 79 -9.73 23.64 1.13
C GLY A 79 -8.26 23.26 0.97
N LEU A 80 -7.73 22.36 1.81
CA LEU A 80 -6.33 21.91 1.76
C LEU A 80 -6.05 20.92 0.62
N VAL A 81 -7.10 20.33 0.04
CA VAL A 81 -7.02 19.37 -1.06
C VAL A 81 -8.07 19.76 -2.09
N THR A 82 -7.69 19.78 -3.36
CA THR A 82 -8.61 20.09 -4.46
C THR A 82 -9.64 18.97 -4.65
N GLN A 83 -10.78 19.29 -5.28
CA GLN A 83 -11.82 18.29 -5.55
C GLN A 83 -11.33 17.19 -6.52
N ASP A 84 -10.48 17.54 -7.48
CA ASP A 84 -9.87 16.57 -8.40
C ASP A 84 -8.93 15.61 -7.65
N GLU A 85 -8.11 16.13 -6.73
CA GLU A 85 -7.21 15.30 -5.95
C GLU A 85 -7.97 14.43 -4.94
N LEU A 86 -9.05 14.94 -4.34
CA LEU A 86 -9.96 14.14 -3.52
C LEU A 86 -10.50 12.95 -4.34
N ARG A 87 -11.02 13.20 -5.55
CA ARG A 87 -11.57 12.18 -6.43
C ARG A 87 -10.53 11.09 -6.75
N LYS A 88 -9.34 11.48 -7.22
CA LYS A 88 -8.26 10.54 -7.56
C LYS A 88 -7.86 9.65 -6.39
N ARG A 89 -7.74 10.21 -5.19
CA ARG A 89 -7.41 9.45 -3.98
C ARG A 89 -8.53 8.48 -3.58
N LEU A 90 -9.79 8.92 -3.63
CA LEU A 90 -10.93 8.05 -3.32
C LEU A 90 -11.05 6.90 -4.32
N ASP A 91 -10.79 7.15 -5.60
CA ASP A 91 -10.77 6.12 -6.64
C ASP A 91 -9.67 5.09 -6.37
N ALA A 92 -8.47 5.53 -5.98
CA ALA A 92 -7.38 4.63 -5.58
C ALA A 92 -7.75 3.79 -4.36
N TYR A 93 -8.39 4.38 -3.34
CA TYR A 93 -8.82 3.65 -2.14
C TYR A 93 -9.89 2.60 -2.47
N ALA A 94 -10.82 2.94 -3.37
CA ALA A 94 -11.82 2.00 -3.87
C ALA A 94 -11.19 0.81 -4.60
N GLN A 95 -10.18 1.07 -5.45
CA GLN A 95 -9.41 0.03 -6.13
C GLN A 95 -8.65 -0.87 -5.15
N VAL A 96 -8.01 -0.32 -4.13
CA VAL A 96 -7.35 -1.13 -3.08
C VAL A 96 -8.36 -1.98 -2.34
N ARG A 97 -9.53 -1.42 -1.99
CA ARG A 97 -10.61 -2.17 -1.35
C ARG A 97 -11.08 -3.34 -2.22
N HIS A 98 -11.28 -3.12 -3.51
CA HIS A 98 -11.66 -4.18 -4.44
C HIS A 98 -10.57 -5.25 -4.55
N ASN A 99 -9.32 -4.85 -4.80
CA ASN A 99 -8.22 -5.76 -5.10
C ASN A 99 -7.68 -6.54 -3.88
N VAL A 100 -7.71 -5.94 -2.69
CA VAL A 100 -7.07 -6.50 -1.47
C VAL A 100 -8.07 -7.07 -0.48
N ILE A 101 -9.24 -6.45 -0.37
CA ILE A 101 -10.27 -6.85 0.61
C ILE A 101 -11.37 -7.68 -0.07
N GLY A 102 -11.65 -7.42 -1.35
CA GLY A 102 -12.59 -8.20 -2.15
C GLY A 102 -12.29 -9.70 -2.06
N THR A 103 -13.31 -10.47 -1.78
CA THR A 103 -13.24 -11.94 -1.75
C THR A 103 -12.87 -12.45 -3.13
N ALA A 104 -11.83 -13.25 -3.23
CA ALA A 104 -11.68 -14.18 -4.35
C ALA A 104 -13.00 -14.94 -4.48
N LYS A 105 -13.64 -14.90 -5.66
CA LYS A 105 -14.69 -15.87 -6.00
C LYS A 105 -14.10 -17.25 -5.71
N ARG A 106 -14.82 -18.01 -4.88
CA ARG A 106 -14.53 -19.44 -4.69
C ARG A 106 -14.81 -20.16 -5.99
#